data_AF-A0A848B1F6-F1
#
_entry.id   AF-A0A848B1F6-F1
#
_cell.length_a   1.000
_cell.length_b   1.000
_cell.length_c   1.000
_cell.angle_alpha   90.00
_cell.angle_beta   90.00
_cell.angle_gamma   90.00
#
_symmetry.space_group_name_H-M   'P 1'
#
loop_
_entity.id
_entity.type
_entity.pdbx_description
1 polymer ?
#
loop_
_entity_poly.entity_id
_entity_poly.type
_entity_poly.pdbx_seq_one_letter_code
_entity_poly.pdbx_strand_id
1 'polypeptide(L)'
;MRRELFRRLATCPWWFALATFLLTVGVGLLPPFGIWARWQERGLLCALGWCIAAMMGALVWAVFRRKEFRFWLRQAGWFFSILCLSVLFLILIPEPVGRIRPKAALIACRSNLRQIHTALKLYAGDHNGFLPPENGAAGLNYLIRGEYLTDRAIYVCTWQGSRRHPQKAELTEEECGYIFYGGGRLSEISRLPLLMDKPGNHPKQMYNVLYTDGTYESVTPRERSLF
;
A
#
# COMPACT_ATOMS: atom_id res chain seq x y z
N MET A 1 34.13 -44.57 9.65
CA MET A 1 34.08 -44.49 8.17
C MET A 1 32.66 -44.55 7.55
N ARG A 2 31.98 -45.71 7.44
CA ARG A 2 30.67 -45.78 6.72
C ARG A 2 29.54 -44.91 7.35
N ARG A 3 29.56 -44.71 8.68
CA ARG A 3 28.61 -43.83 9.40
C ARG A 3 28.87 -42.33 9.22
N GLU A 4 30.12 -41.91 9.06
CA GLU A 4 30.46 -40.50 8.83
C GLU A 4 30.18 -40.07 7.39
N LEU A 5 30.43 -40.97 6.43
CA LEU A 5 30.08 -40.74 5.03
C LEU A 5 28.56 -40.53 4.88
N PHE A 6 27.76 -41.37 5.55
CA PHE A 6 26.30 -41.23 5.57
C PHE A 6 25.83 -39.97 6.31
N ARG A 7 26.49 -39.56 7.41
CA ARG A 7 26.18 -38.27 8.06
C ARG A 7 26.45 -37.08 7.15
N ARG A 8 27.53 -37.12 6.36
CA ARG A 8 27.86 -36.05 5.40
C ARG A 8 26.90 -36.01 4.20
N LEU A 9 26.36 -37.17 3.78
CA LEU A 9 25.35 -37.27 2.74
C LEU A 9 23.94 -36.90 3.22
N ALA A 10 23.62 -37.15 4.50
CA ALA A 10 22.30 -36.88 5.09
C ALA A 10 22.16 -35.45 5.63
N THR A 11 23.27 -34.73 5.85
CA THR A 11 23.21 -33.29 6.05
C THR A 11 22.90 -32.63 4.71
N CYS A 12 21.68 -32.16 4.51
CA CYS A 12 21.45 -31.08 3.54
C CYS A 12 22.40 -29.96 3.95
N PRO A 13 23.44 -29.67 3.17
CA PRO A 13 24.41 -28.69 3.59
C PRO A 13 23.71 -27.33 3.65
N TRP A 14 24.03 -26.53 4.65
CA TRP A 14 23.34 -25.26 4.95
C TRP A 14 23.23 -24.32 3.74
N TRP A 15 24.18 -24.42 2.80
CA TRP A 15 24.18 -23.67 1.55
C TRP A 15 23.03 -24.06 0.60
N PHE A 16 22.51 -25.29 0.66
CA PHE A 16 21.36 -25.73 -0.14
C PHE A 16 20.06 -25.09 0.35
N ALA A 17 19.89 -25.02 1.68
CA ALA A 17 18.76 -24.32 2.31
C ALA A 17 18.85 -22.79 2.11
N LEU A 18 20.07 -22.25 2.15
CA LEU A 18 20.31 -20.84 1.83
C LEU A 18 20.04 -20.55 0.35
N ALA A 19 20.48 -21.41 -0.57
CA ALA A 19 20.27 -21.23 -2.00
C ALA A 19 18.80 -21.29 -2.38
N THR A 20 18.02 -22.22 -1.80
CA THR A 20 16.57 -22.28 -2.01
C THR A 20 15.87 -21.07 -1.40
N PHE A 21 16.27 -20.61 -0.22
CA PHE A 21 15.75 -19.38 0.38
C PHE A 21 16.07 -18.13 -0.45
N LEU A 22 17.31 -17.99 -0.94
CA LEU A 22 17.71 -16.86 -1.78
C LEU A 22 17.00 -16.88 -3.14
N LEU A 23 16.76 -18.06 -3.72
CA LEU A 23 15.98 -18.21 -4.94
C LEU A 23 14.52 -17.81 -4.73
N THR A 24 13.90 -18.21 -3.61
CA THR A 24 12.50 -17.86 -3.33
C THR A 24 12.32 -16.39 -3.01
N VAL A 25 13.23 -15.80 -2.23
CA VAL A 25 13.25 -14.36 -1.93
C VAL A 25 13.56 -13.56 -3.20
N GLY A 26 14.53 -13.98 -4.01
CA GLY A 26 14.90 -13.32 -5.26
C GLY A 26 13.75 -13.30 -6.27
N VAL A 27 13.03 -14.42 -6.42
CA VAL A 27 11.81 -14.46 -7.25
C VAL A 27 10.70 -13.59 -6.68
N GLY A 28 10.58 -13.47 -5.35
CA GLY A 28 9.60 -12.62 -4.69
C GLY A 28 9.88 -11.10 -4.80
N LEU A 29 11.14 -10.71 -5.00
CA LEU A 29 11.58 -9.31 -5.14
C LEU A 29 11.55 -8.80 -6.59
N LEU A 30 11.39 -9.69 -7.58
CA LEU A 30 11.29 -9.28 -8.98
C LEU A 30 9.94 -8.56 -9.23
N PRO A 31 9.94 -7.41 -9.92
CA PRO A 31 8.71 -6.68 -10.23
C PRO A 31 7.77 -7.54 -11.09
N PRO A 32 6.45 -7.57 -10.78
CA PRO A 32 5.50 -8.46 -11.42
C PRO A 32 5.15 -7.97 -12.84
N PHE A 33 5.88 -8.41 -13.85
CA PHE A 33 5.51 -8.14 -15.26
C PHE A 33 4.54 -9.21 -15.78
N GLY A 34 3.27 -8.83 -15.99
CA GLY A 34 2.28 -9.63 -16.76
C GLY A 34 2.00 -11.04 -16.24
N ILE A 35 2.63 -12.05 -16.85
CA ILE A 35 2.39 -13.49 -16.60
C ILE A 35 3.00 -13.93 -15.25
N TRP A 36 3.99 -13.20 -14.74
CA TRP A 36 4.75 -13.52 -13.53
C TRP A 36 3.97 -13.36 -12.23
N ALA A 37 2.95 -12.51 -12.18
CA ALA A 37 2.13 -12.33 -10.97
C ALA A 37 1.39 -13.62 -10.54
N ARG A 38 0.92 -14.42 -11.52
CA ARG A 38 0.29 -15.73 -11.25
C ARG A 38 1.29 -16.81 -10.84
N TRP A 39 2.56 -16.67 -11.24
CA TRP A 39 3.64 -17.57 -10.84
C TRP A 39 4.21 -17.20 -9.46
N GLN A 40 4.11 -15.94 -9.03
CA GLN A 40 4.58 -15.49 -7.73
C GLN A 40 3.76 -16.06 -6.57
N GLU A 41 2.42 -16.15 -6.72
CA GLU A 41 1.55 -16.84 -5.75
C GLU A 41 1.83 -18.35 -5.71
N ARG A 42 2.14 -18.97 -6.86
CA ARG A 42 2.39 -20.42 -6.97
C ARG A 42 3.80 -20.83 -6.51
N GLY A 43 4.82 -20.02 -6.81
CA GLY A 43 6.21 -20.30 -6.45
C GLY A 43 6.43 -20.33 -4.94
N LEU A 44 5.68 -19.51 -4.21
CA LEU A 44 5.74 -19.43 -2.75
C LEU A 44 5.01 -20.60 -2.07
N LEU A 45 3.89 -21.05 -2.64
CA LEU A 45 3.24 -22.31 -2.24
C LEU A 45 4.15 -23.52 -2.47
N CYS A 46 4.90 -23.54 -3.58
CA CYS A 46 5.89 -24.59 -3.84
C CYS A 46 7.02 -24.58 -2.80
N ALA A 47 7.51 -23.41 -2.40
CA ALA A 47 8.55 -23.28 -1.36
C ALA A 47 8.07 -23.77 0.01
N LEU A 48 6.85 -23.37 0.42
CA LEU A 48 6.21 -23.85 1.65
C LEU A 48 6.02 -25.38 1.62
N GLY A 49 5.59 -25.93 0.49
CA GLY A 49 5.45 -27.37 0.31
C GLY A 49 6.77 -28.13 0.50
N TRP A 50 7.87 -27.62 -0.03
CA TRP A 50 9.21 -28.21 0.15
C TRP A 50 9.70 -28.15 1.61
N CYS A 51 9.47 -27.04 2.31
CA CYS A 51 9.82 -26.91 3.73
C CYS A 51 9.03 -27.90 4.60
N ILE A 52 7.72 -28.08 4.33
CA ILE A 52 6.88 -29.05 5.04
C ILE A 52 7.36 -30.48 4.78
N ALA A 53 7.66 -30.83 3.52
CA ALA A 53 8.16 -32.15 3.16
C ALA A 53 9.50 -32.49 3.85
N ALA A 54 10.44 -31.52 3.91
CA ALA A 54 11.72 -31.68 4.59
C ALA A 54 11.55 -31.85 6.11
N MET A 55 10.65 -31.08 6.73
CA MET A 55 10.32 -31.18 8.15
C MET A 55 9.71 -32.55 8.49
N MET A 56 8.77 -33.03 7.68
CA MET A 56 8.16 -34.35 7.84
C MET A 56 9.20 -35.48 7.70
N GLY A 57 10.10 -35.39 6.71
CA GLY A 57 11.19 -36.35 6.53
C GLY A 57 12.13 -36.41 7.74
N ALA A 58 12.50 -35.26 8.30
CA ALA A 58 13.35 -35.19 9.49
C ALA A 58 12.69 -35.80 10.74
N LEU A 59 11.39 -35.57 10.93
CA LEU A 59 10.61 -36.11 12.06
C LEU A 59 10.44 -37.64 11.97
N VAL A 60 10.08 -38.16 10.79
CA VAL A 60 9.96 -39.61 10.55
C VAL A 60 11.29 -40.30 10.83
N TRP A 61 12.40 -39.72 10.34
CA TRP A 61 13.72 -40.32 10.56
C TRP A 61 14.20 -40.23 12.02
N ALA A 62 13.80 -39.18 12.76
CA ALA A 62 14.07 -39.06 14.19
C ALA A 62 13.40 -40.21 14.97
N VAL A 63 12.14 -40.54 14.66
CA VAL A 63 11.37 -41.61 15.32
C VAL A 63 11.98 -42.99 15.06
N PHE A 64 12.37 -43.26 13.80
CA PHE A 64 12.96 -44.55 13.42
C PHE A 64 14.37 -44.77 13.97
N ARG A 65 15.18 -43.72 14.15
CA ARG A 65 16.58 -43.84 14.62
C ARG A 65 16.80 -43.20 16.00
N ARG A 66 16.33 -43.90 17.05
CA ARG A 66 16.47 -43.48 18.47
C ARG A 66 17.88 -43.05 18.90
N LYS A 67 18.95 -43.63 18.32
CA LYS A 67 20.35 -43.29 18.67
C LYS A 67 20.83 -41.92 18.20
N GLU A 68 20.17 -41.30 17.23
CA GLU A 68 20.54 -39.99 16.68
C GLU A 68 19.39 -38.96 16.81
N PHE A 69 18.42 -39.23 17.69
CA PHE A 69 17.20 -38.43 17.87
C PHE A 69 17.47 -36.95 18.11
N ARG A 70 18.43 -36.61 19.00
CA ARG A 70 18.78 -35.21 19.33
C ARG A 70 19.33 -34.42 18.13
N PHE A 71 19.97 -35.09 17.17
CA PHE A 71 20.49 -34.45 15.96
C PHE A 71 19.34 -34.07 15.02
N TRP A 72 18.42 -35.02 14.78
CA TRP A 72 17.26 -34.81 13.90
C TRP A 72 16.22 -33.86 14.49
N LEU A 73 16.06 -33.83 15.82
CA LEU A 73 15.21 -32.84 16.49
C LEU A 73 15.72 -31.41 16.30
N ARG A 74 17.05 -31.22 16.38
CA ARG A 74 17.65 -29.90 16.13
C ARG A 74 17.41 -29.46 14.69
N GLN A 75 17.61 -30.37 13.72
CA GLN A 75 17.34 -30.08 12.30
C GLN A 75 15.87 -29.71 12.05
N ALA A 76 14.91 -30.45 12.64
CA ALA A 76 13.49 -30.12 12.55
C ALA A 76 13.17 -28.71 13.09
N GLY A 77 13.83 -28.31 14.20
CA GLY A 77 13.71 -26.95 14.74
C GLY A 77 14.16 -25.86 13.78
N TRP A 78 15.29 -26.05 13.08
CA TRP A 78 15.76 -25.07 12.08
C TRP A 78 14.78 -24.92 10.90
N PHE A 79 14.22 -26.02 10.40
CA PHE A 79 13.21 -25.97 9.33
C PHE A 79 11.92 -25.29 9.78
N PHE A 80 11.47 -25.53 11.01
CA PHE A 80 10.31 -24.86 11.57
C PHE A 80 10.50 -23.35 11.69
N SER A 81 11.66 -22.89 12.16
CA SER A 81 11.97 -21.47 12.25
C SER A 81 11.98 -20.80 10.86
N ILE A 82 12.58 -21.43 9.85
CA ILE A 82 12.59 -20.92 8.47
C ILE A 82 11.17 -20.87 7.89
N LEU A 83 10.35 -21.91 8.14
CA LEU A 83 8.95 -21.94 7.74
C LEU A 83 8.16 -20.77 8.36
N CYS A 84 8.26 -20.58 9.68
CA CYS A 84 7.60 -19.48 10.38
C CYS A 84 8.04 -18.11 9.86
N LEU A 85 9.34 -17.91 9.63
CA LEU A 85 9.86 -16.66 9.07
C LEU A 85 9.33 -16.40 7.65
N SER A 86 9.23 -17.44 6.81
CA SER A 86 8.68 -17.31 5.45
C SER A 86 7.20 -16.95 5.45
N VAL A 87 6.40 -17.54 6.35
CA VAL A 87 4.97 -17.23 6.52
C VAL A 87 4.78 -15.83 7.11
N LEU A 88 5.62 -15.44 8.06
CA LEU A 88 5.60 -14.09 8.61
C LEU A 88 5.88 -13.05 7.52
N PHE A 89 6.90 -13.28 6.69
CA PHE A 89 7.24 -12.39 5.58
C PHE A 89 6.08 -12.23 4.58
N LEU A 90 5.35 -13.31 4.27
CA LEU A 90 4.14 -13.27 3.43
C LEU A 90 3.03 -12.37 4.00
N ILE A 91 2.81 -12.42 5.31
CA ILE A 91 1.76 -11.64 5.97
C ILE A 91 2.16 -10.16 6.06
N LEU A 92 3.46 -9.90 6.22
CA LEU A 92 4.00 -8.55 6.31
C LEU A 92 4.19 -7.87 4.96
N ILE A 93 4.33 -8.60 3.84
CA ILE A 93 4.35 -7.98 2.52
C ILE A 93 2.95 -7.41 2.24
N PRO A 94 2.78 -6.08 2.15
CA PRO A 94 1.52 -5.50 1.73
C PRO A 94 1.16 -6.01 0.33
N GLU A 95 -0.13 -6.30 0.12
CA GLU A 95 -0.70 -6.76 -1.15
C GLU A 95 -0.14 -5.99 -2.37
N PRO A 96 -0.06 -6.65 -3.54
CA PRO A 96 0.67 -6.15 -4.70
C PRO A 96 0.37 -4.68 -5.00
N VAL A 97 1.46 -3.92 -5.07
CA VAL A 97 1.65 -2.46 -5.24
C VAL A 97 0.93 -1.86 -6.47
N GLY A 98 0.06 -2.59 -7.17
CA GLY A 98 -0.62 -2.16 -8.39
C GLY A 98 -2.13 -1.99 -8.30
N ARG A 99 -2.81 -2.42 -7.22
CA ARG A 99 -4.27 -2.28 -7.09
C ARG A 99 -4.63 -1.60 -5.77
N ILE A 100 -4.69 -0.27 -5.79
CA ILE A 100 -5.23 0.49 -4.65
C ILE A 100 -6.69 0.07 -4.48
N ARG A 101 -7.07 -0.39 -3.28
CA ARG A 101 -8.46 -0.71 -2.95
C ARG A 101 -9.30 0.59 -3.01
N PRO A 102 -10.55 0.57 -3.53
CA PRO A 102 -11.38 1.78 -3.64
C PRO A 102 -11.50 2.59 -2.35
N LYS A 103 -11.67 1.88 -1.23
CA LYS A 103 -11.74 2.49 0.11
C LYS A 103 -10.39 3.12 0.54
N ALA A 104 -9.26 2.50 0.18
CA ALA A 104 -7.94 3.02 0.50
C ALA A 104 -7.63 4.31 -0.28
N ALA A 105 -8.00 4.35 -1.57
CA ALA A 105 -7.89 5.58 -2.36
C ALA A 105 -8.75 6.72 -1.80
N LEU A 106 -9.96 6.40 -1.32
CA LEU A 106 -10.84 7.39 -0.67
C LEU A 106 -10.19 7.99 0.59
N ILE A 107 -9.56 7.15 1.41
CA ILE A 107 -8.83 7.58 2.62
C ILE A 107 -7.62 8.45 2.24
N ALA A 108 -6.88 8.08 1.19
CA ALA A 108 -5.77 8.88 0.69
C ALA A 108 -6.24 10.25 0.17
N CYS A 109 -7.30 10.31 -0.65
CA CYS A 109 -7.88 11.59 -1.10
C CYS A 109 -8.34 12.46 0.07
N ARG A 110 -8.92 11.86 1.12
CA ARG A 110 -9.27 12.59 2.33
C ARG A 110 -8.04 13.17 3.04
N SER A 111 -6.91 12.46 3.05
CA SER A 111 -5.65 12.99 3.57
C SER A 111 -5.16 14.18 2.75
N ASN A 112 -5.26 14.10 1.42
CA ASN A 112 -4.92 15.19 0.52
C ASN A 112 -5.80 16.43 0.77
N LEU A 113 -7.12 16.25 0.91
CA LEU A 113 -8.05 17.34 1.25
C LEU A 113 -7.65 18.08 2.53
N ARG A 114 -7.18 17.35 3.54
CA ARG A 114 -6.68 17.97 4.78
C ARG A 114 -5.42 18.78 4.57
N GLN A 115 -4.48 18.26 3.79
CA GLN A 115 -3.24 18.99 3.46
C GLN A 115 -3.54 20.28 2.68
N ILE A 116 -4.44 20.21 1.69
CA ILE A 116 -4.90 21.40 0.95
C ILE A 116 -5.61 22.37 1.89
N HIS A 117 -6.48 21.89 2.79
CA HIS A 117 -7.14 22.76 3.78
C HIS A 117 -6.14 23.45 4.71
N THR A 118 -5.12 22.75 5.20
CA THR A 118 -4.05 23.37 5.99
C THR A 118 -3.34 24.45 5.19
N ALA A 119 -3.03 24.22 3.92
CA ALA A 119 -2.44 25.24 3.05
C ALA A 119 -3.37 26.44 2.81
N LEU A 120 -4.68 26.22 2.66
CA LEU A 120 -5.67 27.29 2.58
C LEU A 120 -5.74 28.10 3.88
N LYS A 121 -5.56 27.47 5.05
CA LYS A 121 -5.48 28.20 6.34
C LYS A 121 -4.25 29.08 6.40
N LEU A 122 -3.10 28.59 5.94
CA LEU A 122 -1.87 29.38 5.88
C LEU A 122 -2.03 30.57 4.93
N TYR A 123 -2.53 30.33 3.71
CA TYR A 123 -2.86 31.38 2.76
C TYR A 123 -3.83 32.41 3.36
N ALA A 124 -4.92 31.95 3.97
CA ALA A 124 -5.88 32.85 4.60
C ALA A 124 -5.24 33.68 5.73
N GLY A 125 -4.31 33.10 6.50
CA GLY A 125 -3.55 33.81 7.52
C GLY A 125 -2.80 35.03 6.96
N ASP A 126 -2.12 34.84 5.82
CA ASP A 126 -1.35 35.91 5.16
C ASP A 126 -2.24 36.89 4.37
N HIS A 127 -3.43 36.43 3.96
CA HIS A 127 -4.38 37.19 3.14
C HIS A 127 -5.59 37.68 3.96
N ASN A 128 -5.41 38.15 5.19
CA ASN A 128 -6.45 38.78 6.03
C ASN A 128 -7.71 37.92 6.29
N GLY A 129 -7.57 36.60 6.25
CA GLY A 129 -8.63 35.61 6.40
C GLY A 129 -9.35 35.25 5.10
N PHE A 130 -8.91 35.75 3.95
CA PHE A 130 -9.55 35.49 2.66
C PHE A 130 -8.99 34.23 1.98
N LEU A 131 -9.89 33.46 1.36
CA LEU A 131 -9.51 32.34 0.50
C LEU A 131 -9.07 32.85 -0.88
N PRO A 132 -8.33 32.04 -1.65
CA PRO A 132 -8.04 32.35 -3.06
C PRO A 132 -9.33 32.69 -3.81
N PRO A 133 -9.36 33.76 -4.62
CA PRO A 133 -10.60 34.31 -5.18
C PRO A 133 -11.24 33.42 -6.26
N GLU A 134 -10.45 32.58 -6.90
CA GLU A 134 -10.89 31.72 -7.99
C GLU A 134 -11.31 30.33 -7.49
N ASN A 135 -12.15 29.65 -8.26
CA ASN A 135 -12.56 28.27 -7.98
C ASN A 135 -11.60 27.26 -8.63
N GLY A 136 -11.72 26.00 -8.21
CA GLY A 136 -11.05 24.88 -8.85
C GLY A 136 -9.52 24.95 -8.83
N ALA A 137 -8.89 24.39 -9.85
CA ALA A 137 -7.45 24.40 -10.08
C ALA A 137 -6.87 25.81 -10.13
N ALA A 138 -7.60 26.77 -10.70
CA ALA A 138 -7.15 28.16 -10.81
C ALA A 138 -7.00 28.81 -9.43
N GLY A 139 -7.97 28.60 -8.52
CA GLY A 139 -7.86 28.99 -7.12
C GLY A 139 -6.74 28.25 -6.36
N LEU A 140 -6.60 26.95 -6.62
CA LEU A 140 -5.55 26.14 -5.98
C LEU A 140 -4.13 26.49 -6.47
N ASN A 141 -3.97 27.07 -7.67
CA ASN A 141 -2.69 27.56 -8.15
C ASN A 141 -2.12 28.70 -7.30
N TYR A 142 -2.95 29.46 -6.57
CA TYR A 142 -2.46 30.45 -5.61
C TYR A 142 -1.64 29.78 -4.48
N LEU A 143 -2.02 28.57 -4.07
CA LEU A 143 -1.27 27.80 -3.06
C LEU A 143 0.07 27.30 -3.58
N ILE A 144 0.13 26.96 -4.87
CA ILE A 144 1.36 26.51 -5.54
C ILE A 144 2.30 27.70 -5.74
N ARG A 145 1.79 28.82 -6.29
CA ARG A 145 2.57 30.04 -6.55
C ARG A 145 3.04 30.72 -5.27
N GLY A 146 2.23 30.67 -4.20
CA GLY A 146 2.57 31.18 -2.87
C GLY A 146 3.38 30.21 -2.01
N GLU A 147 3.82 29.07 -2.57
CA GLU A 147 4.63 28.05 -1.89
C GLU A 147 4.02 27.46 -0.60
N TYR A 148 2.71 27.63 -0.38
CA TYR A 148 1.97 27.04 0.74
C TYR A 148 1.84 25.52 0.63
N LEU A 149 1.75 25.01 -0.60
CA LEU A 149 1.69 23.58 -0.89
C LEU A 149 2.26 23.30 -2.29
N THR A 150 3.53 22.91 -2.33
CA THR A 150 4.28 22.73 -3.58
C THR A 150 4.21 21.32 -4.15
N ASP A 151 3.91 20.32 -3.32
CA ASP A 151 3.78 18.94 -3.77
C ASP A 151 2.50 18.75 -4.61
N ARG A 152 2.71 18.64 -5.93
CA ARG A 152 1.64 18.55 -6.91
C ARG A 152 0.87 17.22 -6.83
N ALA A 153 1.48 16.17 -6.27
CA ALA A 153 0.83 14.88 -6.15
C ALA A 153 -0.40 14.94 -5.23
N ILE A 154 -0.42 15.89 -4.29
CA ILE A 154 -1.52 16.11 -3.36
C ILE A 154 -2.79 16.61 -4.07
N TYR A 155 -2.66 17.34 -5.18
CA TYR A 155 -3.79 17.89 -5.94
C TYR A 155 -4.45 16.86 -6.87
N VAL A 156 -3.93 15.64 -6.91
CA VAL A 156 -4.39 14.59 -7.81
C VAL A 156 -5.08 13.48 -7.01
N CYS A 157 -6.16 12.95 -7.56
CA CYS A 157 -6.83 11.79 -6.97
C CYS A 157 -5.98 10.53 -7.14
N THR A 158 -5.70 9.84 -6.03
CA THR A 158 -4.87 8.63 -6.00
C THR A 158 -5.53 7.39 -6.61
N TRP A 159 -6.86 7.37 -6.79
CA TRP A 159 -7.57 6.25 -7.40
C TRP A 159 -7.22 6.08 -8.88
N GLN A 160 -7.16 7.19 -9.62
CA GLN A 160 -6.78 7.19 -11.02
C GLN A 160 -5.26 7.15 -11.11
N GLY A 161 -4.68 6.02 -10.70
CA GLY A 161 -3.24 5.79 -10.64
C GLY A 161 -2.51 6.44 -11.81
N SER A 162 -1.53 7.29 -11.48
CA SER A 162 -0.50 7.87 -12.36
C SER A 162 -0.91 8.59 -13.65
N ARG A 163 -2.19 8.63 -14.06
CA ARG A 163 -2.59 9.22 -15.36
C ARG A 163 -2.63 10.73 -15.39
N ARG A 164 -2.66 11.37 -14.23
CA ARG A 164 -2.74 12.84 -14.08
C ARG A 164 -1.61 13.34 -13.19
N HIS A 165 -0.37 12.95 -13.47
CA HIS A 165 0.75 13.67 -12.85
C HIS A 165 0.80 15.07 -13.46
N PRO A 166 0.83 16.14 -12.65
CA PRO A 166 0.84 17.50 -13.19
C PRO A 166 2.17 17.74 -13.89
N GLN A 167 2.15 17.73 -15.22
CA GLN A 167 3.37 17.86 -16.03
C GLN A 167 3.78 19.32 -16.20
N LYS A 168 2.80 20.22 -16.12
CA LYS A 168 2.97 21.66 -16.30
C LYS A 168 3.29 22.35 -14.98
N ALA A 169 3.89 23.55 -15.08
CA ALA A 169 4.22 24.37 -13.94
C ALA A 169 2.98 24.78 -13.12
N GLU A 170 1.85 24.98 -13.80
CA GLU A 170 0.55 25.30 -13.20
C GLU A 170 -0.40 24.11 -13.29
N LEU A 171 -1.23 23.96 -12.26
CA LEU A 171 -2.26 22.94 -12.17
C LEU A 171 -3.40 23.29 -13.14
N THR A 172 -3.72 22.35 -14.03
CA THR A 172 -4.89 22.46 -14.92
C THR A 172 -6.13 21.81 -14.29
N GLU A 173 -7.32 22.17 -14.79
CA GLU A 173 -8.57 21.55 -14.36
C GLU A 173 -8.67 20.07 -14.71
N GLU A 174 -8.01 19.62 -15.78
CA GLU A 174 -7.99 18.20 -16.13
C GLU A 174 -7.15 17.39 -15.14
N GLU A 175 -6.03 17.94 -14.70
CA GLU A 175 -5.09 17.31 -13.76
C GLU A 175 -5.62 17.33 -12.32
N CYS A 176 -6.29 18.43 -11.93
CA CYS A 176 -6.81 18.60 -10.57
C CYS A 176 -7.91 17.57 -10.27
N GLY A 177 -7.71 16.79 -9.21
CA GLY A 177 -8.64 15.78 -8.72
C GLY A 177 -9.79 16.33 -7.87
N TYR A 178 -9.77 17.62 -7.54
CA TYR A 178 -10.68 18.21 -6.55
C TYR A 178 -11.46 19.40 -7.14
N ILE A 179 -12.63 19.65 -6.59
CA ILE A 179 -13.38 20.89 -6.80
C ILE A 179 -13.13 21.73 -5.56
N PHE A 180 -12.68 22.96 -5.79
CA PHE A 180 -12.43 23.96 -4.76
C PHE A 180 -13.44 25.10 -4.93
N TYR A 181 -14.12 25.44 -3.85
CA TYR A 181 -15.00 26.59 -3.75
C TYR A 181 -14.22 27.73 -3.09
N GLY A 182 -13.63 28.58 -3.92
CA GLY A 182 -12.85 29.73 -3.49
C GLY A 182 -13.70 30.97 -3.25
N GLY A 183 -13.00 32.05 -2.91
CA GLY A 183 -13.57 33.34 -2.60
C GLY A 183 -14.11 33.43 -1.17
N GLY A 184 -14.36 34.67 -0.75
CA GLY A 184 -14.87 34.97 0.59
C GLY A 184 -13.85 34.77 1.70
N ARG A 185 -14.33 34.83 2.94
CA ARG A 185 -13.54 34.70 4.15
C ARG A 185 -13.64 33.27 4.67
N LEU A 186 -12.50 32.68 5.03
CA LEU A 186 -12.49 31.38 5.69
C LEU A 186 -13.18 31.53 7.06
N SER A 187 -14.30 30.83 7.23
CA SER A 187 -15.11 30.85 8.44
C SER A 187 -15.21 29.45 9.03
N GLU A 188 -14.75 29.30 10.27
CA GLU A 188 -14.88 28.04 11.01
C GLU A 188 -16.26 27.86 11.65
N ILE A 189 -17.08 28.93 11.67
CA ILE A 189 -18.43 28.91 12.27
C ILE A 189 -19.45 28.31 11.31
N SER A 190 -19.26 28.52 10.00
CA SER A 190 -20.15 28.02 8.97
C SER A 190 -19.67 26.65 8.48
N ARG A 191 -20.59 25.71 8.26
CA ARG A 191 -20.28 24.40 7.67
C ARG A 191 -20.67 24.40 6.18
N LEU A 192 -19.85 25.05 5.36
CA LEU A 192 -20.06 25.12 3.90
C LEU A 192 -19.05 24.21 3.19
N PRO A 193 -19.43 23.53 2.09
CA PRO A 193 -18.49 22.75 1.29
C PRO A 193 -17.37 23.65 0.76
N LEU A 194 -16.12 23.31 1.09
CA LEU A 194 -14.92 24.05 0.68
C LEU A 194 -14.15 23.29 -0.40
N LEU A 195 -13.95 21.99 -0.19
CA LEU A 195 -13.27 21.10 -1.12
C LEU A 195 -14.05 19.80 -1.28
N MET A 196 -14.02 19.21 -2.46
CA MET A 196 -14.61 17.89 -2.69
C MET A 196 -13.87 17.11 -3.78
N ASP A 197 -13.91 15.78 -3.75
CA ASP A 197 -13.39 14.98 -4.87
C ASP A 197 -14.25 15.24 -6.12
N LYS A 198 -13.62 15.34 -7.29
CA LYS A 198 -14.37 15.44 -8.56
C LYS A 198 -15.23 14.18 -8.79
N PRO A 199 -16.49 14.33 -9.22
CA PRO A 199 -17.34 13.19 -9.55
C PRO A 199 -16.70 12.38 -10.68
N GLY A 200 -16.76 11.04 -10.58
CA GLY A 200 -16.12 10.12 -11.54
C GLY A 200 -14.67 9.77 -11.21
N ASN A 201 -14.06 10.40 -10.20
CA ASN A 201 -12.72 10.00 -9.75
C ASN A 201 -12.70 8.66 -9.04
N HIS A 202 -13.78 8.25 -8.38
CA HIS A 202 -13.86 6.99 -7.65
C HIS A 202 -14.99 6.10 -8.21
N PRO A 203 -14.89 4.77 -8.03
CA PRO A 203 -15.92 3.85 -8.49
C PRO A 203 -17.20 4.03 -7.66
N LYS A 204 -18.35 3.71 -8.27
CA LYS A 204 -19.67 3.73 -7.62
C LYS A 204 -20.04 5.06 -6.95
N GLN A 205 -19.61 6.19 -7.53
CA GLN A 205 -19.95 7.54 -7.04
C GLN A 205 -19.51 7.80 -5.59
N MET A 206 -18.39 7.22 -5.17
CA MET A 206 -17.78 7.57 -3.89
C MET A 206 -17.07 8.93 -3.99
N TYR A 207 -17.11 9.76 -2.96
CA TYR A 207 -16.34 11.01 -2.90
C TYR A 207 -16.25 11.52 -1.47
N ASN A 208 -15.23 12.34 -1.20
CA ASN A 208 -15.11 13.10 0.03
C ASN A 208 -15.55 14.54 -0.19
N VAL A 209 -16.14 15.13 0.84
CA VAL A 209 -16.41 16.57 0.96
C VAL A 209 -15.73 17.05 2.23
N LEU A 210 -15.00 18.15 2.15
CA LEU A 210 -14.41 18.85 3.27
C LEU A 210 -15.06 20.22 3.40
N TYR A 211 -15.46 20.56 4.61
CA TYR A 211 -16.17 21.79 4.94
C TYR A 211 -15.21 22.86 5.48
N THR A 212 -15.68 24.10 5.49
CA THR A 212 -14.94 25.27 5.99
C THR A 212 -14.57 25.19 7.48
N ASP A 213 -15.34 24.46 8.29
CA ASP A 213 -15.03 24.15 9.70
C ASP A 213 -13.93 23.07 9.87
N GLY A 214 -13.46 22.48 8.76
CA GLY A 214 -12.47 21.41 8.75
C GLY A 214 -13.03 20.01 8.99
N THR A 215 -14.35 19.88 9.21
CA THR A 215 -15.02 18.58 9.17
C THR A 215 -15.00 18.02 7.75
N TYR A 216 -15.16 16.71 7.62
CA TYR A 216 -15.24 16.05 6.33
C TYR A 216 -16.33 14.98 6.37
N GLU A 217 -16.89 14.68 5.21
CA GLU A 217 -17.87 13.62 5.02
C GLU A 217 -17.44 12.76 3.84
N SER A 218 -17.45 11.45 4.03
CA SER A 218 -17.15 10.48 2.96
C SER A 218 -18.47 9.90 2.47
N VAL A 219 -18.91 10.33 1.30
CA VAL A 219 -20.11 9.80 0.67
C VAL A 219 -19.75 8.49 0.00
N THR A 220 -20.35 7.41 0.49
CA THR A 220 -20.31 6.10 -0.16
C THR A 220 -21.71 5.79 -0.68
N PRO A 221 -21.86 5.10 -1.82
CA PRO A 221 -23.18 4.67 -2.27
C PRO A 221 -23.87 3.93 -1.14
N ARG A 222 -25.10 4.34 -0.77
CA ARG A 222 -25.94 3.54 0.11
C ARG A 222 -26.06 2.17 -0.53
N GLU A 223 -25.78 1.11 0.23
CA GLU A 223 -26.33 -0.19 -0.11
C GLU A 223 -27.83 0.04 -0.26
N ARG A 224 -28.33 -0.05 -1.49
CA ARG A 224 -29.76 0.04 -1.77
C ARG A 224 -30.32 -1.18 -1.05
N SER A 225 -30.80 -0.99 0.18
CA SER A 225 -31.63 -1.97 0.86
C SER A 225 -32.82 -2.15 -0.06
N LEU A 226 -32.81 -3.26 -0.79
CA LEU A 226 -33.93 -3.74 -1.57
C LEU A 226 -35.08 -3.91 -0.58
N PHE A 227 -35.96 -2.91 -0.54
CA PHE A 227 -37.33 -3.07 -0.09
C PHE A 227 -38.19 -3.16 -1.34
#